data_AF-A0A321LUP2-F1
#
_entry.id   AF-A0A321LUP2-F1
#
_cell.length_a   1.000
_cell.length_b   1.000
_cell.length_c   1.000
_cell.angle_alpha   90.00
_cell.angle_beta   90.00
_cell.angle_gamma   90.00
#
_symmetry.space_group_name_H-M   'P 1'
#
loop_
_entity.id
_entity.type
_entity.pdbx_description
1 polymer ?
#
loop_
_entity_poly.entity_id
_entity_poly.type
_entity_poly.pdbx_seq_one_letter_code
_entity_poly.pdbx_strand_id
1 'polypeptide(L)'
;MLLSKEYVGYLARQVAQKLVAGDFIETANVRAVGDALNNALLEELQLEDRINDEVRLILEQYQDEMQKAGASYQEMFKKVKGELVRKYKAVL
;
A
#
# COMPACT_ATOMS: atom_id res chain seq x y z
N MET A 1 1.35 4.63 8.18
CA MET A 1 0.39 3.50 8.20
C MET A 1 -0.97 3.90 8.75
N LEU A 2 -2.02 3.77 7.93
CA LEU A 2 -3.43 3.96 8.31
C LEU A 2 -4.00 2.79 9.14
N LEU A 3 -3.39 1.60 9.05
CA LEU A 3 -3.81 0.39 9.74
C LEU A 3 -2.74 -0.05 10.75
N SER A 4 -3.17 -0.52 11.93
CA SER A 4 -2.23 -1.10 12.90
C SER A 4 -1.74 -2.47 12.43
N LYS A 5 -0.50 -2.81 12.75
CA LYS A 5 0.10 -4.11 12.39
C LYS A 5 -0.71 -5.29 12.94
N GLU A 6 -1.25 -5.14 14.14
CA GLU A 6 -2.09 -6.14 14.80
C GLU A 6 -3.40 -6.38 14.03
N TYR A 7 -4.01 -5.32 13.51
CA TYR A 7 -5.22 -5.41 12.71
C TYR A 7 -4.96 -6.06 11.35
N VAL A 8 -3.85 -5.73 10.70
CA VAL A 8 -3.41 -6.38 9.45
C VAL A 8 -3.19 -7.89 9.68
N GLY A 9 -2.53 -8.26 10.76
CA GLY A 9 -2.32 -9.67 11.12
C GLY A 9 -3.63 -10.42 11.43
N TYR A 10 -4.60 -9.75 12.04
CA TYR A 10 -5.94 -10.31 12.20
C TYR A 10 -6.63 -10.56 10.85
N LEU A 11 -6.60 -9.57 9.95
CA LEU A 11 -7.18 -9.68 8.61
C LEU A 11 -6.53 -10.79 7.79
N ALA A 12 -5.20 -10.90 7.80
CA ALA A 12 -4.47 -11.94 7.09
C ALA A 12 -4.92 -13.35 7.51
N ARG A 13 -5.10 -13.58 8.81
CA ARG A 13 -5.61 -14.86 9.34
C ARG A 13 -7.05 -15.13 8.91
N GLN A 14 -7.91 -14.11 8.96
CA GLN A 14 -9.30 -14.24 8.51
C GLN A 14 -9.38 -14.56 7.02
N VAL A 15 -8.55 -13.94 6.19
CA VAL A 15 -8.46 -14.22 4.76
C VAL A 15 -7.97 -15.65 4.52
N ALA A 16 -6.90 -16.09 5.20
CA ALA A 16 -6.42 -17.47 5.09
C ALA A 16 -7.52 -18.49 5.42
N GLN A 17 -8.29 -18.26 6.49
CA GLN A 17 -9.41 -19.13 6.86
C GLN A 17 -10.51 -19.16 5.78
N LYS A 18 -10.88 -18.00 5.22
CA LYS A 18 -11.90 -17.91 4.17
C LYS A 18 -11.46 -18.54 2.86
N LEU A 19 -10.18 -18.44 2.50
CA LEU A 19 -9.64 -19.07 1.29
C LEU A 19 -9.74 -20.59 1.35
N VAL A 20 -9.44 -21.18 2.52
CA VAL A 20 -9.57 -22.62 2.74
C VAL A 20 -11.04 -23.03 2.83
N ALA A 21 -11.86 -22.28 3.58
CA ALA A 21 -13.28 -22.60 3.73
C ALA A 21 -14.09 -22.47 2.44
N GLY A 22 -13.60 -21.69 1.47
CA GLY A 22 -14.20 -21.55 0.14
C GLY A 22 -13.58 -22.46 -0.92
N ASP A 23 -12.74 -23.43 -0.53
CA ASP A 23 -12.03 -24.35 -1.44
C ASP A 23 -11.21 -23.64 -2.55
N PHE A 24 -10.79 -22.38 -2.31
CA PHE A 24 -9.95 -21.64 -3.26
C PHE A 24 -8.49 -22.11 -3.21
N ILE A 25 -8.05 -22.67 -2.08
CA ILE A 25 -6.71 -23.21 -1.87
C ILE A 25 -6.79 -24.49 -1.02
N GLU A 26 -5.90 -25.43 -1.29
CA GLU A 26 -5.62 -26.56 -0.40
C GLU A 26 -4.28 -26.34 0.31
N THR A 27 -4.26 -26.50 1.63
CA THR A 27 -3.03 -26.35 2.42
C THR A 27 -3.01 -27.28 3.61
N ALA A 28 -1.85 -27.88 3.90
CA ALA A 28 -1.62 -28.65 5.11
C ALA A 28 -1.45 -27.75 6.35
N ASN A 29 -1.16 -26.46 6.17
CA ASN A 29 -0.91 -25.52 7.27
C ASN A 29 -1.50 -24.13 6.99
N VAL A 30 -2.71 -23.90 7.50
CA VAL A 30 -3.42 -22.62 7.39
C VAL A 30 -2.68 -21.48 8.09
N ARG A 31 -1.96 -21.76 9.18
CA ARG A 31 -1.18 -20.74 9.91
C ARG A 31 -0.07 -20.19 9.02
N ALA A 32 0.68 -21.07 8.34
CA ALA A 32 1.74 -20.65 7.44
C ALA A 32 1.24 -19.74 6.30
N VAL A 33 0.04 -20.02 5.76
CA VAL A 33 -0.62 -19.16 4.77
C VAL A 33 -0.98 -17.81 5.39
N GLY A 34 -1.54 -17.79 6.61
CA GLY A 34 -1.83 -16.55 7.32
C GLY A 34 -0.60 -15.68 7.59
N ASP A 35 0.52 -16.30 7.95
CA ASP A 35 1.79 -15.60 8.19
C ASP A 35 2.37 -15.04 6.88
N ALA A 36 2.32 -15.82 5.80
CA ALA A 36 2.73 -15.37 4.47
C ALA A 36 1.88 -14.20 3.96
N LEU A 37 0.56 -14.28 4.13
CA LEU A 37 -0.37 -13.18 3.79
C LEU A 37 -0.08 -11.94 4.64
N ASN A 38 0.17 -12.10 5.94
CA ASN A 38 0.49 -10.98 6.80
C ASN A 38 1.78 -10.27 6.35
N ASN A 39 2.82 -11.02 6.03
CA ASN A 39 4.08 -10.45 5.55
C ASN A 39 3.88 -9.71 4.22
N ALA A 40 3.19 -10.34 3.25
CA ALA A 40 2.89 -9.70 1.97
C ALA A 40 2.09 -8.41 2.14
N LEU A 41 1.06 -8.40 2.99
CA LEU A 41 0.26 -7.21 3.26
C LEU A 41 1.08 -6.11 3.94
N LEU A 42 1.97 -6.47 4.88
CA LEU A 42 2.84 -5.49 5.54
C LEU A 42 3.85 -4.88 4.58
N GLU A 43 4.43 -5.68 3.68
CA GLU A 43 5.35 -5.20 2.64
C GLU A 43 4.67 -4.21 1.70
N GLU A 44 3.45 -4.51 1.24
CA GLU A 44 2.67 -3.61 0.39
C GLU A 44 2.31 -2.31 1.10
N LEU A 45 1.85 -2.38 2.35
CA LEU A 45 1.52 -1.18 3.14
C LEU A 45 2.77 -0.31 3.38
N GLN A 46 3.93 -0.92 3.60
CA GLN A 46 5.19 -0.19 3.74
C GLN A 46 5.65 0.43 2.41
N LEU A 47 5.43 -0.25 1.29
CA LEU A 47 5.69 0.30 -0.03
C LEU A 47 4.78 1.51 -0.30
N GLU A 48 3.50 1.42 0.04
CA GLU A 48 2.58 2.56 -0.09
C GLU A 48 3.02 3.75 0.76
N ASP A 49 3.37 3.53 2.03
CA ASP A 49 3.85 4.60 2.92
C ASP A 49 5.09 5.29 2.33
N ARG A 50 6.06 4.53 1.80
CA ARG A 50 7.24 5.09 1.12
C ARG A 50 6.88 5.92 -0.11
N ILE A 51 5.95 5.44 -0.94
CA ILE A 51 5.47 6.19 -2.10
C ILE A 51 4.82 7.50 -1.63
N ASN A 52 3.98 7.47 -0.60
CA ASN A 52 3.32 8.67 -0.09
C ASN A 52 4.34 9.70 0.44
N ASP A 53 5.39 9.25 1.13
CA ASP A 53 6.45 10.13 1.63
C ASP A 53 7.28 10.73 0.48
N GLU A 54 7.60 9.94 -0.55
CA GLU A 54 8.31 10.45 -1.73
C GLU A 54 7.48 11.46 -2.52
N VAL A 55 6.15 11.23 -2.66
CA VAL A 55 5.24 12.22 -3.26
C VAL A 55 5.29 13.53 -2.49
N ARG A 56 5.25 13.50 -1.16
CA ARG A 56 5.30 14.72 -0.34
C ARG A 56 6.62 15.46 -0.53
N LEU A 57 7.74 14.75 -0.49
CA LEU A 57 9.06 15.34 -0.70
C LEU A 57 9.17 16.02 -2.08
N ILE A 58 8.66 15.37 -3.12
CA ILE A 58 8.62 15.94 -4.47
C ILE A 58 7.79 17.24 -4.45
N LEU A 59 6.56 17.20 -3.92
CA LEU A 59 5.71 18.39 -3.93
C LEU A 59 6.26 19.54 -3.09
N GLU A 60 6.98 19.27 -2.00
CA GLU A 60 7.69 20.28 -1.22
C GLU A 60 8.78 20.97 -2.05
N GLN A 61 9.54 20.20 -2.86
CA GLN A 61 10.56 20.76 -3.75
C GLN A 61 9.96 21.64 -4.87
N TYR A 62 8.75 21.33 -5.32
CA TYR A 62 8.06 22.05 -6.41
C TYR A 62 7.05 23.10 -5.92
N GLN A 63 7.02 23.41 -4.62
CA GLN A 63 5.98 24.25 -4.01
C GLN A 63 5.92 25.67 -4.63
N ASP A 64 7.07 26.30 -4.86
CA ASP A 64 7.15 27.64 -5.45
C ASP A 64 6.71 27.67 -6.92
N GLU A 65 7.04 26.62 -7.68
CA GLU A 65 6.61 26.48 -9.08
C GLU A 65 5.10 26.24 -9.17
N MET A 66 4.56 25.42 -8.26
CA MET A 66 3.13 25.17 -8.18
C MET A 66 2.34 26.44 -7.83
N GLN A 67 2.86 27.27 -6.91
CA GLN A 67 2.27 28.57 -6.61
C GLN A 67 2.29 29.50 -7.82
N LYS A 68 3.42 29.58 -8.54
CA LYS A 68 3.54 30.40 -9.76
C LYS A 68 2.64 29.93 -10.90
N ALA A 69 2.44 28.62 -11.03
CA ALA A 69 1.59 28.01 -12.04
C ALA A 69 0.10 27.96 -11.66
N GLY A 70 -0.26 28.33 -10.43
CA GLY A 70 -1.64 28.20 -9.91
C GLY A 70 -2.14 26.76 -9.80
N ALA A 71 -1.21 25.79 -9.67
CA ALA A 71 -1.54 24.37 -9.67
C ALA A 71 -2.05 23.91 -8.29
N SER A 72 -3.13 23.12 -8.27
CA SER A 72 -3.66 22.54 -7.04
C SER A 72 -2.77 21.42 -6.49
N TYR A 73 -2.41 21.51 -5.20
CA TYR A 73 -1.65 20.47 -4.51
C TYR A 73 -2.31 19.09 -4.61
N GLN A 74 -3.64 19.04 -4.46
CA GLN A 74 -4.37 17.77 -4.51
C GLN A 74 -4.29 17.10 -5.89
N GLU A 75 -4.30 17.89 -6.96
CA GLU A 75 -4.21 17.38 -8.33
C GLU A 75 -2.80 16.88 -8.64
N MET A 76 -1.78 17.64 -8.24
CA MET A 76 -0.38 17.27 -8.40
C MET A 76 -0.01 16.03 -7.58
N PHE A 77 -0.53 15.92 -6.36
CA PHE A 77 -0.38 14.73 -5.53
C PHE A 77 -0.90 13.48 -6.23
N LYS A 78 -2.09 13.55 -6.83
CA LYS A 78 -2.66 12.41 -7.58
C LYS A 78 -1.80 12.04 -8.79
N LYS A 79 -1.30 13.03 -9.55
CA LYS A 79 -0.45 12.80 -10.72
C LYS A 79 0.87 12.14 -10.33
N VAL A 80 1.61 12.74 -9.40
CA VAL A 80 2.92 12.24 -8.96
C VAL A 80 2.79 10.87 -8.29
N LYS A 81 1.76 10.66 -7.45
CA LYS A 81 1.47 9.34 -6.88
C LYS A 81 1.25 8.30 -7.98
N GLY A 82 0.46 8.63 -9.01
CA GLY A 82 0.22 7.73 -10.14
C GLY A 82 1.49 7.34 -10.91
N GLU A 83 2.41 8.29 -11.10
CA GLU A 83 3.71 8.01 -11.74
C GLU A 83 4.61 7.13 -10.89
N LEU A 84 4.72 7.43 -9.59
CA LEU A 84 5.54 6.64 -8.66
C LEU A 84 5.00 5.22 -8.49
N VAL A 85 3.68 5.04 -8.41
CA VAL A 85 3.06 3.71 -8.32
C VAL A 85 3.42 2.86 -9.53
N ARG A 86 3.38 3.42 -10.74
CA ARG A 86 3.82 2.74 -11.96
C ARG A 86 5.30 2.39 -11.94
N LYS A 87 6.14 3.30 -11.45
CA LYS A 87 7.60 3.10 -11.34
C LYS A 87 7.94 1.99 -10.36
N TYR A 88 7.29 1.96 -9.21
CA TYR A 88 7.49 0.93 -8.18
C TYR A 88 6.73 -0.37 -8.46
N LYS A 89 5.91 -0.42 -9.51
CA LYS A 89 5.00 -1.54 -9.82
C LYS A 89 4.14 -1.95 -8.62
N ALA A 90 3.82 -0.98 -7.76
CA ALA A 90 2.99 -1.22 -6.59
C ALA A 90 1.58 -1.56 -7.05
N VAL A 91 0.96 -2.56 -6.41
CA VAL A 91 -0.43 -2.92 -6.66
C VAL A 91 -1.28 -2.15 -5.64
N LEU A 92 -1.80 -0.99 -6.05
CA LEU A 92 -2.74 -0.18 -5.25
C LEU A 92 -4.20 -0.48 -5.62
#